data_AF-A0A920TCU3-F1
#
_entry.id   AF-A0A920TCU3-F1
#
_cell.length_a   1.000
_cell.length_b   1.000
_cell.length_c   1.000
_cell.angle_alpha   90.00
_cell.angle_beta   90.00
_cell.angle_gamma   90.00
#
_symmetry.space_group_name_H-M   'P 1'
#
loop_
_entity.id
_entity.type
_entity.pdbx_description
1 polymer ?
#
loop_
_entity_poly.entity_id
_entity_poly.type
_entity_poly.pdbx_seq_one_letter_code
_entity_poly.pdbx_strand_id
1 'polypeptide(L)'
;MYFLSQECGQRCPASVPATGLCMTCHAAVGDELPEIEKMRNLYEDGRSIHWVRVHRMPDHVHFVHEAHIRYFSEKEGVEVGQVCQKCHGDVAAMEKVQQVENLKMGDCVSCHKDNGAPTDCTTCHY
;
A
#
# COMPACT_ATOMS: atom_id res chain seq x y z
N MET A 1 -7.42 -8.10 28.17
CA MET A 1 -6.59 -8.98 27.31
C MET A 1 -7.56 -9.60 26.31
N TYR A 2 -7.66 -9.26 25.02
CA TYR A 2 -6.73 -8.64 24.07
C TYR A 2 -7.51 -7.81 23.02
N PHE A 3 -6.99 -6.60 22.78
CA PHE A 3 -6.99 -5.73 21.59
C PHE A 3 -7.99 -5.98 20.43
N LEU A 4 -9.04 -5.15 20.40
CA LEU A 4 -9.83 -4.78 19.22
C LEU A 4 -9.65 -3.28 18.96
N SER A 5 -8.49 -2.90 18.42
CA SER A 5 -8.25 -1.62 17.78
C SER A 5 -6.84 -1.62 17.20
N GLN A 6 -6.71 -1.88 15.90
CA GLN A 6 -5.60 -1.28 15.18
C GLN A 6 -5.95 0.20 15.05
N GLU A 7 -5.56 0.97 16.06
CA GLU A 7 -5.50 2.41 15.98
C GLU A 7 -4.57 2.75 14.81
N CYS A 8 -5.14 3.30 13.74
CA CYS A 8 -4.37 3.90 12.65
C CYS A 8 -3.74 5.19 13.17
N GLY A 9 -2.66 5.04 13.95
CA GLY A 9 -1.83 6.12 14.46
C GLY A 9 -0.54 6.23 13.65
N GLN A 10 -0.52 7.19 12.72
CA GLN A 10 0.65 7.95 12.25
C GLN A 10 1.88 7.22 11.66
N ARG A 11 1.85 5.89 11.46
CA ARG A 11 3.01 5.16 10.90
C ARG A 11 2.70 3.80 10.27
N CYS A 12 1.53 3.63 9.65
CA CYS A 12 1.29 2.42 8.87
C CYS A 12 2.07 2.49 7.54
N PRO A 13 2.99 1.55 7.25
CA PRO A 13 3.25 1.21 5.87
C PRO A 13 1.90 0.86 5.22
N ALA A 14 1.70 1.16 3.95
CA ALA A 14 0.59 0.58 3.20
C ALA A 14 0.78 -0.95 3.15
N SER A 15 0.33 -1.63 4.20
CA SER A 15 0.60 -3.03 4.46
C SER A 15 -0.40 -3.88 3.73
N VAL A 16 0.07 -4.96 3.11
CA VAL A 16 -0.80 -5.98 2.54
C VAL A 16 -1.55 -6.65 3.71
N PRO A 17 -2.88 -6.82 3.61
CA PRO A 17 -3.68 -7.34 4.72
C PRO A 17 -3.29 -8.79 5.07
N ALA A 18 -3.50 -9.13 6.35
CA ALA A 18 -3.38 -10.51 6.80
C ALA A 18 -4.45 -11.39 6.17
N THR A 19 -4.15 -12.68 5.97
CA THR A 19 -5.08 -13.68 5.40
C THR A 19 -6.44 -13.71 6.13
N GLY A 20 -6.45 -13.47 7.45
CA GLY A 20 -7.68 -13.41 8.24
C GLY A 20 -8.66 -12.33 7.80
N LEU A 21 -8.17 -11.20 7.25
CA LEU A 21 -9.06 -10.17 6.71
C LEU A 21 -9.82 -10.70 5.48
N CYS A 22 -9.16 -11.46 4.62
CA CYS A 22 -9.78 -12.09 3.45
C CYS A 22 -10.88 -13.08 3.89
N MET A 23 -10.62 -13.81 4.97
CA MET A 23 -11.54 -14.80 5.52
C MET A 23 -12.79 -14.22 6.19
N THR A 24 -12.84 -12.91 6.45
CA THR A 24 -14.07 -12.26 6.96
C THR A 24 -15.26 -12.47 6.03
N CYS A 25 -15.03 -12.50 4.71
CA CYS A 25 -16.05 -12.80 3.71
C CYS A 25 -15.86 -14.21 3.13
N HIS A 26 -14.62 -14.60 2.82
CA HIS A 26 -14.32 -15.87 2.15
C HIS A 26 -14.48 -17.11 3.05
N ALA A 27 -14.97 -16.97 4.28
CA ALA A 27 -15.53 -18.08 5.02
C ALA A 27 -16.85 -18.61 4.41
N ALA A 28 -17.61 -17.75 3.71
CA ALA A 28 -18.94 -18.08 3.21
C ALA A 28 -19.15 -17.82 1.70
N VAL A 29 -18.18 -17.21 1.01
CA VAL A 29 -18.30 -16.88 -0.42
C VAL A 29 -17.13 -17.41 -1.22
N GLY A 30 -17.38 -17.68 -2.51
CA GLY A 30 -16.34 -18.09 -3.46
C GLY A 30 -16.05 -19.59 -3.45
N ASP A 31 -17.09 -20.40 -3.22
CA ASP A 31 -17.00 -21.85 -3.34
C ASP A 31 -16.70 -22.27 -4.78
N GLU A 32 -16.10 -23.45 -4.94
CA GLU A 32 -15.65 -24.03 -6.21
C GLU A 32 -14.54 -23.24 -6.93
N LEU A 33 -14.01 -22.17 -6.34
CA LEU A 33 -12.86 -21.43 -6.86
C LEU A 33 -11.55 -21.95 -6.26
N PRO A 34 -10.62 -22.50 -7.06
CA PRO A 34 -9.42 -23.19 -6.55
C PRO A 34 -8.47 -22.25 -5.79
N GLU A 35 -8.39 -20.97 -6.17
CA GLU A 35 -7.54 -19.99 -5.46
C GLU A 35 -8.09 -19.62 -4.08
N ILE A 36 -9.41 -19.64 -3.90
CA ILE A 36 -10.05 -19.36 -2.61
C ILE A 36 -9.88 -20.58 -1.69
N GLU A 37 -9.99 -21.79 -2.22
CA GLU A 37 -9.68 -23.01 -1.47
C GLU A 37 -8.22 -23.03 -0.98
N LYS A 38 -7.27 -22.66 -1.84
CA LYS A 38 -5.86 -22.50 -1.45
C LYS A 38 -5.68 -21.50 -0.31
N MET A 39 -6.37 -20.36 -0.35
CA MET A 39 -6.34 -19.37 0.72
C MET A 39 -6.96 -19.89 2.01
N ARG A 40 -8.08 -20.62 1.94
CA ARG A 40 -8.72 -21.26 3.09
C ARG A 40 -7.78 -22.25 3.76
N ASN A 41 -7.14 -23.13 2.99
CA ASN A 41 -6.16 -24.07 3.50
C ASN A 41 -4.98 -23.37 4.18
N LEU A 42 -4.46 -22.28 3.59
CA LEU A 42 -3.40 -21.48 4.23
C LEU A 42 -3.87 -20.91 5.58
N TYR A 43 -5.09 -20.39 5.65
CA TYR A 43 -5.65 -19.84 6.88
C TYR A 43 -5.85 -20.90 7.97
N GLU A 44 -6.39 -22.07 7.62
CA GLU A 44 -6.58 -23.21 8.54
C GLU A 44 -5.25 -23.75 9.09
N ASP A 45 -4.22 -23.81 8.25
CA ASP A 45 -2.86 -24.21 8.64
C ASP A 45 -2.13 -23.13 9.49
N GLY A 46 -2.76 -21.97 9.74
CA GLY A 46 -2.14 -20.83 10.41
C GLY A 46 -1.02 -20.18 9.60
N ARG A 47 -0.98 -20.42 8.28
CA ARG A 47 0.02 -19.87 7.35
C ARG A 47 -0.49 -18.58 6.69
N SER A 48 0.44 -17.67 6.40
CA SER A 48 0.13 -16.44 5.67
C SER A 48 0.28 -16.61 4.16
N ILE A 49 -0.39 -15.77 3.40
CA ILE A 49 -0.17 -15.67 1.95
C ILE A 49 1.22 -15.10 1.70
N HIS A 50 2.02 -15.80 0.90
CA HIS A 50 3.34 -15.33 0.47
C HIS A 50 3.22 -14.33 -0.68
N TRP A 51 3.02 -13.06 -0.33
CA TRP A 51 2.91 -11.98 -1.31
C TRP A 51 4.25 -11.66 -1.97
N VAL A 52 4.21 -11.49 -3.30
CA VAL A 52 5.32 -10.89 -4.05
C VAL A 52 5.16 -9.38 -3.99
N ARG A 53 6.14 -8.68 -3.42
CA ARG A 53 6.13 -7.22 -3.33
C ARG A 53 6.51 -6.62 -4.68
N VAL A 54 5.59 -5.86 -5.28
CA VAL A 54 5.77 -5.19 -6.58
C VAL A 54 6.57 -3.90 -6.43
N HIS A 55 6.21 -3.05 -5.46
CA HIS A 55 6.88 -1.77 -5.22
C HIS A 55 7.86 -1.91 -4.05
N ARG A 56 9.15 -1.70 -4.31
CA ARG A 56 10.19 -1.73 -3.28
C ARG A 56 11.18 -0.59 -3.46
N MET A 57 11.29 0.25 -2.44
CA MET A 57 12.38 1.22 -2.31
C MET A 57 13.59 0.58 -1.62
N PRO A 58 14.81 1.09 -1.86
CA PRO A 58 15.99 0.68 -1.09
C PRO A 58 15.80 0.94 0.41
N ASP A 59 16.41 0.08 1.24
CA ASP A 59 16.18 0.10 2.70
C ASP A 59 16.73 1.38 3.38
N HIS A 60 17.60 2.14 2.71
CA HIS A 60 18.11 3.44 3.18
C HIS A 60 17.18 4.62 2.81
N VAL A 61 15.99 4.34 2.26
CA VAL A 61 14.97 5.34 1.92
C VAL A 61 13.75 5.15 2.83
N HIS A 62 13.39 6.21 3.54
CA HIS A 62 12.22 6.26 4.42
C HIS A 62 11.06 6.98 3.74
N PHE A 63 10.23 6.22 3.01
CA PHE A 63 9.02 6.75 2.40
C PHE A 63 7.83 6.76 3.38
N VAL A 64 7.20 7.92 3.57
CA VAL A 64 6.07 8.11 4.51
C VAL A 64 4.77 8.30 3.73
N HIS A 65 3.93 7.26 3.61
CA HIS A 65 2.67 7.31 2.86
C HIS A 65 1.74 8.43 3.35
N GLU A 66 1.57 8.58 4.67
CA GLU A 66 0.68 9.58 5.27
C GLU A 66 0.98 11.00 4.80
N ALA A 67 2.24 11.41 4.80
CA ALA A 67 2.64 12.75 4.40
C ALA A 67 2.25 13.06 2.95
N HIS A 68 2.43 12.09 2.05
CA HIS A 68 2.09 12.23 0.64
C HIS A 68 0.57 12.21 0.42
N ILE A 69 -0.15 11.27 1.07
CA ILE A 69 -1.61 11.18 0.98
C ILE A 69 -2.23 12.49 1.44
N ARG A 70 -1.83 12.95 2.64
CA ARG A 70 -2.34 14.19 3.26
C ARG A 70 -2.06 15.40 2.39
N TYR A 71 -0.83 15.52 1.87
CA TYR A 71 -0.46 16.63 0.99
C TYR A 71 -1.39 16.73 -0.22
N PHE A 72 -1.63 15.64 -0.95
CA PHE A 72 -2.48 15.68 -2.15
C PHE A 72 -3.97 15.79 -1.81
N SER A 73 -4.44 15.12 -0.75
CA SER A 73 -5.85 15.20 -0.37
C SER A 73 -6.22 16.59 0.15
N GLU A 74 -5.33 17.25 0.90
CA GLU A 74 -5.59 18.59 1.45
C GLU A 74 -5.28 19.71 0.45
N LYS A 75 -4.14 19.66 -0.25
CA LYS A 75 -3.71 20.75 -1.14
C LYS A 75 -4.52 20.79 -2.44
N GLU A 76 -4.83 19.64 -3.01
CA GLU A 76 -5.52 19.54 -4.29
C GLU A 76 -7.02 19.23 -4.15
N GLY A 77 -7.49 18.96 -2.92
CA GLY A 77 -8.89 18.58 -2.67
C GLY A 77 -9.28 17.26 -3.33
N VAL A 78 -8.31 16.37 -3.54
CA VAL A 78 -8.49 15.08 -4.22
C VAL A 78 -8.93 14.03 -3.20
N GLU A 79 -9.95 13.25 -3.55
CA GLU A 79 -10.39 12.13 -2.72
C GLU A 79 -9.24 11.16 -2.46
N VAL A 80 -9.12 10.65 -1.23
CA VAL A 80 -7.99 9.81 -0.81
C VAL A 80 -7.76 8.62 -1.76
N GLY A 81 -8.84 8.00 -2.24
CA GLY A 81 -8.75 6.89 -3.19
C GLY A 81 -8.13 7.27 -4.54
N GLN A 82 -8.32 8.51 -5.00
CA GLN A 82 -7.75 9.03 -6.25
C GLN A 82 -6.29 9.44 -6.07
N VAL A 83 -5.88 9.84 -4.85
CA VAL A 83 -4.46 10.14 -4.56
C VAL A 83 -3.56 8.93 -4.82
N CYS A 84 -4.04 7.72 -4.48
CA CYS A 84 -3.31 6.47 -4.71
C CYS A 84 -2.92 6.28 -6.18
N GLN A 85 -3.79 6.70 -7.10
CA GLN A 85 -3.60 6.49 -8.53
C GLN A 85 -2.48 7.36 -9.12
N LYS A 86 -2.14 8.48 -8.47
CA LYS A 86 -1.02 9.34 -8.89
C LYS A 86 0.33 8.61 -8.87
N CYS A 87 0.50 7.62 -7.99
CA CYS A 87 1.75 6.88 -7.83
C CYS A 87 1.65 5.41 -8.25
N HIS A 88 0.48 4.79 -8.11
CA HIS A 88 0.28 3.37 -8.41
C HIS A 88 -0.49 3.11 -9.71
N GLY A 89 -0.91 4.16 -10.43
CA GLY A 89 -1.76 4.04 -11.61
C GLY A 89 -3.20 3.66 -11.26
N ASP A 90 -4.00 3.33 -12.28
CA ASP A 90 -5.39 2.91 -12.08
C ASP A 90 -5.46 1.45 -11.55
N VAL A 91 -5.20 1.30 -10.25
CA VAL A 91 -5.21 0.00 -9.55
C VAL A 91 -6.59 -0.67 -9.64
N ALA A 92 -7.68 0.11 -9.76
CA ALA A 92 -9.03 -0.45 -9.87
C ALA A 92 -9.25 -1.18 -11.21
N ALA A 93 -8.57 -0.73 -12.27
CA ALA A 93 -8.59 -1.37 -13.59
C ALA A 93 -7.51 -2.45 -13.76
N MET A 94 -6.62 -2.65 -12.79
CA MET A 94 -5.57 -3.66 -12.88
C MET A 94 -6.10 -5.07 -12.54
N GLU A 95 -5.99 -6.00 -13.49
CA GLU A 95 -6.21 -7.43 -13.20
C GLU A 95 -5.15 -7.98 -12.23
N LYS A 96 -3.89 -7.52 -12.39
CA LYS A 96 -2.77 -7.80 -11.49
C LYS A 96 -2.00 -6.51 -11.26
N VAL A 97 -1.68 -6.23 -10.00
CA VAL A 97 -0.92 -5.03 -9.63
C VAL A 97 0.45 -5.07 -10.31
N GLN A 98 0.79 -3.97 -10.98
CA GLN A 98 2.05 -3.77 -11.66
C GLN A 98 2.65 -2.42 -11.28
N GLN A 99 3.96 -2.29 -11.46
CA GLN A 99 4.64 -1.03 -11.24
C GLN A 99 4.47 -0.14 -12.48
N VAL A 100 3.74 0.97 -12.32
CA VAL A 100 3.50 1.96 -13.38
C VAL A 100 4.57 3.06 -13.33
N GLU A 101 4.85 3.55 -12.12
CA GLU A 101 5.87 4.57 -11.89
C GLU A 101 7.21 3.96 -11.50
N ASN A 102 8.32 4.54 -11.97
CA ASN A 102 9.67 4.03 -11.69
C ASN A 102 10.06 4.19 -10.21
N LEU A 103 9.51 5.20 -9.52
CA LEU A 103 9.75 5.55 -8.12
C LEU A 103 11.24 5.60 -7.78
N LYS A 104 12.04 6.21 -8.66
CA LYS A 104 13.46 6.46 -8.43
C LYS A 104 13.66 7.83 -7.79
N MET A 105 14.86 8.06 -7.24
CA MET A 105 15.23 9.33 -6.62
C MET A 105 14.93 10.53 -7.54
N GLY A 106 15.20 10.40 -8.85
CA GLY A 106 14.89 11.46 -9.82
C GLY A 106 13.41 11.80 -9.89
N ASP A 107 12.54 10.79 -9.88
CA ASP A 107 11.08 10.97 -9.90
C ASP A 107 10.61 11.66 -8.61
N CYS A 108 11.12 11.23 -7.46
CA CYS A 108 10.80 11.83 -6.16
C CYS A 108 11.23 13.31 -6.10
N VAL A 109 12.49 13.60 -6.47
CA VAL A 109 13.03 14.97 -6.42
C VAL A 109 12.33 15.88 -7.44
N SER A 110 12.02 15.38 -8.64
CA SER A 110 11.25 16.16 -9.63
C SER A 110 9.87 16.50 -9.10
N CYS A 111 9.13 15.49 -8.63
CA CYS A 111 7.80 15.67 -8.07
C CYS A 111 7.82 16.65 -6.88
N HIS A 112 8.82 16.56 -6.00
CA HIS A 112 8.98 17.50 -4.88
C HIS A 112 9.22 18.94 -5.36
N LYS A 113 10.05 19.16 -6.39
CA LYS A 113 10.29 20.49 -6.96
C LYS A 113 9.02 21.10 -7.54
N ASP A 114 8.27 20.33 -8.31
CA ASP A 114 7.02 20.77 -8.96
C ASP A 114 5.95 21.16 -7.93
N ASN A 115 6.06 20.61 -6.72
CA ASN A 115 5.11 20.75 -5.64
C ASN A 115 5.56 21.70 -4.51
N GLY A 116 6.79 22.20 -4.56
CA GLY A 116 7.39 23.02 -3.49
C GLY A 116 7.66 22.24 -2.20
N ALA A 117 7.87 20.93 -2.29
CA ALA A 117 8.21 20.07 -1.16
C ALA A 117 9.73 20.04 -0.89
N PRO A 118 10.18 19.67 0.32
CA PRO A 118 11.60 19.60 0.65
C PRO A 118 12.36 18.61 -0.23
N THR A 119 13.51 19.02 -0.76
CA THR A 119 14.37 18.19 -1.63
C THR A 119 15.71 17.85 -0.98
N ASP A 120 15.89 18.20 0.29
CA ASP A 120 17.08 17.88 1.04
C ASP A 120 17.24 16.37 1.20
N CYS A 121 18.48 15.87 1.14
CA CYS A 121 18.80 14.44 1.24
C CYS A 121 18.24 13.82 2.52
N THR A 122 18.28 14.55 3.64
CA THR A 122 17.81 14.07 4.95
C THR A 122 16.29 13.95 5.02
N THR A 123 15.54 14.51 4.06
CA THR A 123 14.08 14.33 3.98
C THR A 123 13.70 12.85 3.83
N CYS A 124 14.52 12.08 3.12
CA CYS A 124 14.22 10.69 2.76
C CYS A 124 15.23 9.68 3.31
N HIS A 125 16.39 10.12 3.82
CA HIS A 125 17.53 9.26 4.17
C HIS A 125 17.99 9.43 5.63
N TYR A 126 17.06 9.72 6.55
CA TYR A 126 17.34 9.90 7.99
C TYR A 126 17.35 8.61 8.80
#